data_AF-A0A7M4A5F0-F1
#
_entry.id   AF-A0A7M4A5F0-F1
#
_cell.length_a   1.000
_cell.length_b   1.000
_cell.length_c   1.000
_cell.angle_alpha   90.00
_cell.angle_beta   90.00
_cell.angle_gamma   90.00
#
_symmetry.space_group_name_H-M   'P 1'
#
loop_
_entity.id
_entity.type
_entity.pdbx_description
1 polymer ?
#
loop_
_entity_poly.entity_id
_entity_poly.type
_entity_poly.pdbx_seq_one_letter_code
_entity_poly.pdbx_strand_id
1 'polypeptide(L)' 'RGILYEDSYICPKCDCKKIFVWMQQTRSSDEPETKMCTCSECGHKFREYQ' A
#
# COMPACT_ATOMS: atom_id res chain seq x y z
N ARG A 1 -3.11 7.60 -9.66
CA ARG A 1 -3.64 8.27 -8.44
C ARG A 1 -3.95 7.16 -7.45
N GLY A 2 -3.24 7.08 -6.32
CA GLY A 2 -3.53 6.08 -5.29
C GLY A 2 -4.77 6.45 -4.49
N ILE A 3 -5.43 5.46 -3.89
CA ILE A 3 -6.56 5.62 -3.00
C ILE A 3 -6.01 5.76 -1.57
N LEU A 4 -6.45 6.77 -0.82
CA LEU A 4 -6.12 6.88 0.59
C LEU A 4 -7.07 5.99 1.39
N TYR A 5 -6.51 5.03 2.12
CA TYR A 5 -7.24 4.23 3.09
C TYR A 5 -6.94 4.77 4.48
N GLU A 6 -8.00 4.99 5.25
CA GLU A 6 -7.95 5.42 6.64
C GLU A 6 -8.46 4.26 7.50
N ASP A 7 -7.66 3.84 8.50
CA ASP A 7 -7.98 2.76 9.45
C ASP A 7 -7.94 1.32 8.88
N SER A 8 -7.84 1.12 7.57
CA SER A 8 -7.69 -0.24 7.00
C SER A 8 -6.27 -0.81 7.13
N TYR A 9 -5.25 0.06 7.07
CA TYR A 9 -3.84 -0.33 7.09
C TYR A 9 -3.08 0.52 8.09
N ILE A 10 -2.17 -0.10 8.84
CA ILE A 10 -1.36 0.57 9.86
C ILE A 10 0.10 0.52 9.42
N CYS A 11 0.79 1.66 9.47
CA CYS A 11 2.21 1.70 9.16
C CYS A 11 3.02 1.00 10.26
N PRO A 12 3.83 -0.02 9.94
CA PRO A 12 4.64 -0.73 10.95
C PRO A 12 5.79 0.11 11.53
N LYS A 13 6.02 1.33 11.00
CA LYS A 13 7.11 2.22 11.41
C LYS A 13 6.65 3.32 12.37
N CYS A 14 5.42 3.83 12.20
CA CYS A 14 4.94 5.00 12.91
C CYS A 14 3.47 4.89 13.35
N ASP A 15 2.86 3.71 13.20
CA ASP A 15 1.48 3.39 13.61
C ASP A 15 0.41 4.30 13.01
N CYS A 16 0.74 5.01 11.93
CA CYS A 16 -0.22 5.87 11.24
C CYS A 16 -1.21 5.01 10.44
N LYS A 17 -2.48 5.40 10.48
CA LYS A 17 -3.61 4.74 9.84
C LYS A 17 -3.93 5.25 8.44
N LYS A 18 -3.19 6.27 7.97
CA LYS A 18 -3.39 6.93 6.66
C LYS A 18 -2.40 6.39 5.65
N ILE A 19 -2.85 5.41 4.87
CA ILE A 19 -2.00 4.68 3.91
C ILE A 19 -2.54 4.88 2.50
N PHE A 20 -1.69 5.38 1.61
CA PHE A 20 -1.98 5.41 0.18
C PHE A 20 -1.75 4.04 -0.41
N VAL A 21 -2.81 3.45 -0.96
CA VAL A 21 -2.76 2.17 -1.64
C VAL A 21 -3.00 2.37 -3.12
N TRP A 22 -2.13 1.79 -3.94
CA TRP A 22 -2.35 1.69 -5.38
C TRP A 22 -1.96 0.30 -5.85
N MET A 23 -2.67 -0.17 -6.86
CA MET A 23 -2.37 -1.44 -7.51
C MET A 23 -1.33 -1.18 -8.60
N GLN A 24 -0.30 -2.00 -8.63
CA GLN A 24 0.70 -1.97 -9.69
C GLN A 24 0.93 -3.39 -10.17
N GLN A 25 0.69 -3.62 -11.47
CA GLN A 25 1.10 -4.87 -12.09
C GLN A 25 2.62 -4.86 -12.26
N THR A 26 3.29 -5.82 -11.62
CA THR A 26 4.75 -5.91 -11.62
C THR A 26 5.29 -6.93 -12.62
N ARG A 27 4.45 -7.79 -13.21
CA ARG A 27 4.82 -8.75 -14.27
C ARG A 27 3.58 -9.33 -14.97
N SER A 28 3.79 -10.12 -16.03
CA SER A 28 2.81 -10.77 -16.93
C SER A 28 1.45 -11.11 -16.31
N SER A 29 0.39 -11.12 -17.14
CA SER A 29 -1.02 -11.38 -16.81
C SER A 29 -1.37 -12.59 -15.92
N ASP A 30 -0.40 -13.43 -15.57
CA ASP A 30 -0.56 -14.61 -14.71
C ASP A 30 -0.39 -14.30 -13.21
N GLU A 31 0.25 -13.17 -12.83
CA GLU A 31 0.45 -12.81 -11.42
C GLU A 31 -0.64 -11.85 -10.92
N PRO A 32 -1.17 -12.05 -9.70
CA PRO A 32 -2.15 -11.14 -9.13
C PRO A 32 -1.57 -9.73 -8.92
N GLU A 33 -2.43 -8.73 -9.10
CA GLU A 33 -2.06 -7.31 -8.98
C GLU A 33 -1.47 -7.04 -7.59
N THR A 34 -0.25 -6.49 -7.54
CA THR A 34 0.38 -6.19 -6.25
C THR A 34 -0.18 -4.87 -5.69
N LYS A 35 -0.75 -4.92 -4.48
CA LYS A 35 -1.13 -3.71 -3.75
C LYS A 35 0.10 -3.10 -3.09
N MET A 36 0.48 -1.91 -3.58
CA MET A 36 1.54 -1.10 -3.02
C MET A 36 0.95 -0.13 -2.01
N CYS A 37 1.40 -0.21 -0.77
CA CYS A 37 0.99 0.64 0.34
C CYS A 37 2.10 1.65 0.66
N THR A 38 1.75 2.93 0.85
CA THR A 38 2.68 3.97 1.27
C THR A 38 2.08 4.83 2.36
N CYS A 39 2.80 4.95 3.47
CA CYS A 39 2.41 5.81 4.57
C CYS A 39 2.41 7.28 4.15
N SER A 40 1.31 7.98 4.42
CA SER A 40 1.21 9.42 4.15
C SER A 40 2.08 10.27 5.08
N GLU A 41 2.41 9.78 6.27
CA GLU A 41 3.19 10.55 7.25
C GLU A 41 4.69 10.32 7.13
N CYS A 42 5.15 9.07 7.24
CA CYS A 42 6.58 8.77 7.24
C CYS A 42 7.13 8.39 5.86
N GLY A 43 6.28 8.24 4.85
CA GLY A 43 6.68 7.84 3.49
C GLY A 43 7.15 6.39 3.34
N HIS A 44 7.03 5.56 4.39
CA HIS A 44 7.40 4.15 4.35
C HIS A 44 6.51 3.39 3.37
N LYS A 45 7.14 2.60 2.48
CA LYS A 45 6.47 1.85 1.42
C LYS A 45 6.55 0.37 1.75
N PHE A 46 5.41 -0.31 1.77
CA PHE A 46 5.31 -1.74 2.02
C PHE A 46 4.31 -2.36 1.06
N ARG A 47 4.44 -3.67 0.87
CA ARG A 47 3.60 -4.46 -0.03
C ARG A 47 2.66 -5.28 0.79
N GLU A 48 1.40 -5.31 0.39
CA GLU A 48 0.47 -6.26 0.95
C GLU A 48 0.36 -7.43 -0.01
N TYR A 49 0.80 -8.60 0.44
CA TYR A 49 0.60 -9.86 -0.24
C TYR A 49 -0.76 -10.38 0.24
N GLN A 50 -1.76 -10.36 -0.65
CA GLN A 50 -3.01 -11.06 -0.46
C GLN A 50 -2.83 -12.54 -0.78
#